data_AF-A0A661Y199-F1
#
_entry.id   AF-A0A661Y199-F1
#
_cell.length_a   1.000
_cell.length_b   1.000
_cell.length_c   1.000
_cell.angle_alpha   90.00
_cell.angle_beta   90.00
_cell.angle_gamma   90.00
#
_symmetry.space_group_name_H-M   'P 1'
#
loop_
_entity.id
_entity.type
_entity.pdbx_description
1 polymer ?
#
loop_
_entity_poly.entity_id
_entity_poly.type
_entity_poly.pdbx_seq_one_letter_code
_entity_poly.pdbx_strand_id
1 'polypeptide(L)'
;MCDQDGDPISIEVFDGNTQDPKTFASQIKKAAEQFGCQTATFVGDRGMIKNVQIDELPEEFHYITAITKPQIQTLIKNGLIEMDFFDEKICEVQQDGLRYILKRNPIRVAEINDSRLSKKAFIENMICDRNIYLKEHQKAKPETALKKVH
;
A
#
# COMPACT_ATOMS: atom_id res chain seq x y z
N MET A 1 -12.80 -13.42 -10.06
CA MET A 1 -12.33 -14.76 -9.65
C MET A 1 -11.63 -15.40 -10.83
N CYS A 2 -10.50 -16.06 -10.57
CA CYS A 2 -9.76 -16.80 -11.58
C CYS A 2 -9.68 -18.27 -11.18
N ASP A 3 -9.43 -19.15 -12.15
CA ASP A 3 -9.10 -20.55 -11.91
C ASP A 3 -7.61 -20.72 -11.53
N GLN A 4 -7.17 -21.97 -11.48
CA GLN A 4 -5.79 -22.34 -11.15
C GLN A 4 -4.75 -21.88 -12.18
N ASP A 5 -5.15 -21.67 -13.43
CA ASP A 5 -4.28 -21.20 -14.52
C ASP A 5 -4.24 -19.66 -14.56
N GLY A 6 -5.07 -19.01 -13.76
CA GLY A 6 -5.21 -17.55 -13.68
C GLY A 6 -6.27 -17.00 -14.64
N ASP A 7 -7.01 -17.86 -15.32
CA ASP A 7 -8.03 -17.45 -16.28
C ASP A 7 -9.29 -16.96 -15.55
N PRO A 8 -9.88 -15.83 -15.99
CA PRO A 8 -11.02 -15.23 -15.28
C PRO A 8 -12.30 -16.06 -15.44
N ILE A 9 -12.80 -16.59 -14.34
CA ILE A 9 -14.09 -17.30 -14.25
C ILE A 9 -15.25 -16.30 -14.09
N SER A 10 -15.02 -15.19 -13.39
CA SER A 10 -16.05 -14.20 -13.11
C SER A 10 -15.48 -12.82 -12.86
N ILE A 11 -16.09 -11.81 -13.47
CA ILE A 11 -15.77 -10.40 -13.31
C ILE A 11 -17.01 -9.70 -12.75
N GLU A 12 -16.82 -8.88 -11.74
CA GLU A 12 -17.89 -8.10 -11.10
C GLU A 12 -17.39 -6.68 -10.88
N VAL A 13 -18.23 -5.71 -11.22
CA VAL A 13 -17.92 -4.28 -11.08
C VAL A 13 -18.83 -3.72 -10.02
N PHE A 14 -18.25 -3.02 -9.06
CA PHE A 14 -18.97 -2.37 -7.97
C PHE A 14 -19.08 -0.87 -8.22
N ASP A 15 -20.18 -0.27 -7.79
CA ASP A 15 -20.34 1.18 -7.82
C ASP A 15 -19.25 1.86 -6.97
N GLY A 16 -18.72 2.98 -7.45
CA GLY A 16 -17.55 3.65 -6.86
C GLY A 16 -17.71 4.15 -5.42
N ASN A 17 -18.91 4.08 -4.84
CA ASN A 17 -19.20 4.42 -3.44
C ASN A 17 -19.35 3.18 -2.54
N THR A 18 -19.12 1.98 -3.07
CA THR A 18 -19.17 0.74 -2.30
C THR A 18 -17.85 0.57 -1.55
N GLN A 19 -17.92 0.49 -0.22
CA GLN A 19 -16.72 0.26 0.56
C GLN A 19 -16.16 -1.15 0.29
N ASP A 20 -14.85 -1.23 0.09
CA ASP A 20 -14.10 -2.48 -0.14
C ASP A 20 -14.47 -3.63 0.80
N PRO A 21 -14.82 -3.40 2.09
CA PRO A 21 -15.18 -4.51 2.94
C PRO A 21 -16.45 -5.26 2.53
N LYS A 22 -17.41 -4.53 1.96
CA LYS A 22 -18.67 -5.11 1.49
C LYS A 22 -18.49 -5.92 0.22
N THR A 23 -17.56 -5.50 -0.65
CA THR A 23 -17.27 -6.21 -1.90
C THR A 23 -16.55 -7.53 -1.60
N PHE A 24 -15.66 -7.57 -0.62
CA PHE A 24 -14.99 -8.80 -0.22
C PHE A 24 -15.96 -9.86 0.33
N ALA A 25 -16.88 -9.47 1.21
CA ALA A 25 -17.89 -10.38 1.77
C ALA A 25 -18.79 -10.98 0.69
N SER A 26 -19.17 -10.19 -0.33
CA SER A 26 -19.95 -10.72 -1.45
C SER A 26 -19.15 -11.72 -2.29
N GLN A 27 -17.84 -11.49 -2.48
CA GLN A 27 -16.99 -12.44 -3.20
C GLN A 27 -16.78 -13.76 -2.42
N ILE A 28 -16.69 -13.73 -1.09
CA ILE A 28 -16.63 -14.95 -0.27
C ILE A 28 -17.89 -15.80 -0.48
N LYS A 29 -19.07 -15.18 -0.34
CA LYS A 29 -20.34 -15.88 -0.55
C LYS A 29 -20.46 -16.42 -1.97
N LYS A 30 -20.03 -15.66 -2.96
CA LYS A 30 -20.02 -16.10 -4.36
C LYS A 30 -19.15 -17.35 -4.55
N ALA A 31 -17.94 -17.36 -3.99
CA ALA A 31 -17.05 -18.51 -4.06
C ALA A 31 -17.66 -19.75 -3.39
N ALA A 32 -18.17 -19.59 -2.17
CA ALA A 32 -18.71 -20.70 -1.38
C ALA A 32 -20.06 -21.21 -1.91
N GLU A 33 -21.02 -20.32 -2.16
CA GLU A 33 -22.41 -20.68 -2.46
C GLU A 33 -22.66 -20.83 -3.96
N GLN A 34 -22.15 -19.90 -4.78
CA GLN A 34 -22.47 -19.89 -6.23
C GLN A 34 -21.57 -20.84 -7.01
N PHE A 35 -20.28 -20.89 -6.68
CA PHE A 35 -19.32 -21.76 -7.37
C PHE A 35 -19.04 -23.07 -6.62
N GLY A 36 -19.50 -23.21 -5.37
CA GLY A 36 -19.30 -24.42 -4.58
C GLY A 36 -17.82 -24.69 -4.25
N CYS A 37 -16.99 -23.64 -4.20
CA CYS A 37 -15.57 -23.78 -3.90
C CYS A 37 -15.39 -24.25 -2.46
N GLN A 38 -14.74 -25.40 -2.27
CA GLN A 38 -14.38 -25.91 -0.94
C GLN A 38 -13.20 -25.15 -0.34
N THR A 39 -12.30 -24.66 -1.18
CA THR A 39 -11.11 -23.88 -0.80
C THR A 39 -10.92 -22.75 -1.79
N ALA A 40 -10.58 -21.56 -1.30
CA ALA A 40 -10.28 -20.41 -2.15
C ALA A 40 -9.22 -19.51 -1.50
N THR A 41 -8.33 -18.92 -2.30
CA THR A 41 -7.37 -17.91 -1.82
C THR A 41 -7.75 -16.54 -2.35
N PHE A 42 -8.04 -15.61 -1.45
CA PHE A 42 -8.38 -14.25 -1.81
C PHE A 42 -7.14 -13.36 -1.77
N VAL A 43 -6.88 -12.65 -2.86
CA VAL A 43 -5.77 -11.70 -2.94
C VAL A 43 -6.34 -10.29 -3.03
N GLY A 44 -6.03 -9.44 -2.04
CA GLY A 44 -6.56 -8.08 -1.94
C GLY A 44 -5.48 -7.04 -1.67
N ASP A 45 -5.68 -5.83 -2.17
CA ASP A 45 -4.78 -4.70 -1.92
C ASP A 45 -4.81 -4.23 -0.46
N ARG A 46 -3.86 -3.39 -0.09
CA ARG A 46 -3.71 -2.81 1.24
C ARG A 46 -5.01 -2.14 1.70
N GLY A 47 -5.62 -2.70 2.74
CA GLY A 47 -6.81 -2.13 3.38
C GLY A 47 -8.15 -2.62 2.82
N MET A 48 -8.12 -3.41 1.74
CA MET A 48 -9.31 -4.10 1.19
C MET A 48 -9.77 -5.22 2.12
N ILE A 49 -8.82 -5.96 2.71
CA ILE A 49 -9.07 -7.06 3.64
C ILE A 49 -8.66 -6.60 5.04
N LYS A 50 -9.64 -6.39 5.92
CA LYS A 50 -9.47 -5.99 7.33
C LYS A 50 -9.70 -7.17 8.25
N ASN A 51 -9.18 -7.09 9.48
CA ASN A 51 -9.29 -8.16 10.48
C ASN A 51 -10.73 -8.68 10.66
N VAL A 52 -11.72 -7.78 10.74
CA VAL A 52 -13.14 -8.19 10.89
C VAL A 52 -13.58 -9.16 9.79
N GLN A 53 -13.08 -8.97 8.57
CA GLN A 53 -13.44 -9.82 7.42
C GLN A 53 -12.61 -11.11 7.36
N ILE A 54 -11.42 -11.08 7.96
CA ILE A 54 -10.58 -12.28 8.14
C ILE A 54 -11.24 -13.20 9.18
N ASP A 55 -11.79 -12.62 10.24
CA ASP A 55 -12.48 -13.37 11.30
C ASP A 55 -13.80 -14.00 10.79
N GLU A 56 -14.40 -13.44 9.74
CA GLU A 56 -15.60 -13.97 9.06
C GLU A 56 -15.26 -14.99 7.96
N LEU A 57 -13.99 -15.24 7.67
CA LEU A 57 -13.57 -16.16 6.62
C LEU A 57 -13.81 -17.62 7.07
N PRO A 58 -14.38 -18.49 6.21
CA PRO A 58 -14.38 -19.93 6.46
C PRO A 58 -12.96 -20.46 6.69
N GLU A 59 -12.81 -21.48 7.54
CA GLU A 59 -11.48 -22.04 7.89
C GLU A 59 -10.73 -22.58 6.68
N GLU A 60 -11.45 -23.06 5.67
CA GLU A 60 -10.92 -23.62 4.44
C GLU A 60 -10.46 -22.55 3.44
N PHE A 61 -10.78 -21.28 3.69
CA PHE A 61 -10.43 -20.17 2.83
C PHE A 61 -9.15 -19.50 3.32
N HIS A 62 -8.39 -18.94 2.39
CA HIS A 62 -7.12 -18.29 2.66
C HIS A 62 -7.11 -16.88 2.10
N TYR A 63 -6.21 -16.04 2.61
CA TYR A 63 -6.09 -14.68 2.12
C TYR A 63 -4.63 -14.24 2.03
N ILE A 64 -4.38 -13.30 1.12
CA ILE A 64 -3.13 -12.59 0.95
C ILE A 64 -3.47 -11.11 0.88
N THR A 65 -2.91 -10.32 1.79
CA THR A 65 -3.09 -8.87 1.79
C THR A 65 -1.83 -8.14 2.22
N ALA A 66 -1.70 -6.89 1.78
CA ALA A 66 -0.62 -6.03 2.21
C ALA A 66 -0.95 -5.36 3.55
N ILE A 67 -0.04 -5.49 4.52
CA ILE A 67 -0.14 -4.80 5.80
C ILE A 67 0.16 -3.29 5.66
N THR A 68 -0.36 -2.52 6.61
CA THR A 68 -0.21 -1.07 6.68
C THR A 68 1.10 -0.66 7.36
N LYS A 69 1.57 0.58 7.14
CA LYS A 69 2.77 1.11 7.79
C LYS A 69 2.72 1.04 9.33
N PRO A 70 1.61 1.41 10.00
CA PRO A 70 1.52 1.27 11.46
C PRO A 70 1.65 -0.19 11.92
N GLN A 71 1.06 -1.15 11.20
CA GLN A 71 1.22 -2.57 11.50
C GLN A 71 2.68 -3.01 11.35
N ILE A 72 3.35 -2.63 10.26
CA ILE A 72 4.79 -2.90 10.06
C ILE A 72 5.61 -2.35 11.22
N GLN A 73 5.37 -1.11 11.64
CA GLN A 73 6.07 -0.48 12.76
C GLN A 73 5.88 -1.24 14.08
N THR A 74 4.65 -1.70 14.36
CA THR A 74 4.37 -2.53 15.53
C THR A 74 5.11 -3.87 15.46
N LEU A 75 5.14 -4.53 14.30
CA LEU A 75 5.87 -5.78 14.12
C LEU A 75 7.38 -5.61 14.32
N ILE A 76 7.96 -4.51 13.85
CA ILE A 76 9.36 -4.17 14.10
C ILE A 76 9.60 -3.92 15.59
N LYS A 77 8.72 -3.16 16.25
CA LYS A 77 8.83 -2.86 17.67
C LYS A 77 8.75 -4.11 18.54
N ASN A 78 7.93 -5.07 18.14
CA ASN A 78 7.79 -6.36 18.82
C ASN A 78 8.95 -7.33 18.51
N GLY A 79 9.89 -6.95 17.65
CA GLY A 79 11.02 -7.78 17.25
C GLY A 79 10.65 -8.95 16.33
N LEU A 80 9.46 -8.91 15.72
CA LEU A 80 9.02 -9.99 14.82
C LEU A 80 9.68 -9.87 13.44
N ILE A 81 9.80 -8.65 12.95
CA ILE A 81 10.43 -8.38 11.66
C ILE A 81 11.54 -7.36 11.86
N GLU A 82 12.67 -7.57 11.20
CA GLU A 82 13.78 -6.64 11.22
C GLU A 82 13.87 -5.90 9.88
N MET A 83 14.43 -4.69 9.87
CA MET A 83 14.57 -3.93 8.63
C MET A 83 15.47 -4.67 7.62
N ASP A 84 16.41 -5.47 8.12
CA ASP A 84 17.32 -6.27 7.32
C ASP A 84 16.63 -7.46 6.63
N PHE A 85 15.42 -7.84 7.07
CA PHE A 85 14.63 -8.87 6.37
C PHE A 85 14.05 -8.37 5.05
N PHE A 86 14.02 -7.05 4.83
CA PHE A 86 13.62 -6.47 3.55
C PHE A 86 14.80 -6.45 2.57
N ASP A 87 15.13 -7.62 2.03
CA ASP A 87 16.20 -7.79 1.05
C ASP A 87 15.66 -8.10 -0.37
N GLU A 88 16.54 -8.22 -1.36
CA GLU A 88 16.21 -8.66 -2.71
C GLU A 88 15.62 -10.08 -2.73
N LYS A 89 16.13 -10.94 -1.84
CA LYS A 89 15.60 -12.29 -1.61
C LYS A 89 14.37 -12.22 -0.73
N ILE A 90 13.42 -13.11 -0.99
CA ILE A 90 12.19 -13.23 -0.20
C ILE A 90 12.56 -13.77 1.18
N CYS A 91 12.02 -13.13 2.22
CA CYS A 91 12.09 -13.58 3.61
C CYS A 91 10.67 -13.92 4.10
N GLU A 92 10.54 -15.00 4.84
CA GLU A 92 9.26 -15.46 5.41
C GLU A 92 9.37 -15.54 6.94
N VAL A 93 8.38 -14.97 7.63
CA VAL A 93 8.27 -15.02 9.09
C VAL A 93 6.86 -15.45 9.46
N GLN A 94 6.71 -16.34 10.45
CA GLN A 94 5.40 -16.83 10.89
C GLN A 94 5.15 -16.56 12.36
N GLN A 95 3.96 -16.07 12.70
CA GLN A 95 3.49 -15.86 14.08
C GLN A 95 1.98 -16.09 14.15
N ASP A 96 1.50 -16.80 15.17
CA ASP A 96 0.07 -16.98 15.47
C ASP A 96 -0.78 -17.41 14.26
N GLY A 97 -0.22 -18.30 13.43
CA GLY A 97 -0.89 -18.79 12.21
C GLY A 97 -0.80 -17.84 11.00
N LEU A 98 -0.26 -16.63 11.16
CA LEU A 98 -0.03 -15.68 10.08
C LEU A 98 1.38 -15.80 9.52
N ARG A 99 1.50 -15.85 8.20
CA ARG A 99 2.77 -15.84 7.49
C ARG A 99 3.00 -14.49 6.80
N TYR A 100 4.03 -13.79 7.24
CA TYR A 100 4.51 -12.54 6.66
C TYR A 100 5.57 -12.83 5.61
N ILE A 101 5.35 -12.30 4.41
CA ILE A 101 6.30 -12.40 3.28
C ILE A 101 6.89 -11.01 3.06
N LEU A 102 8.20 -10.90 3.21
CA LEU A 102 8.95 -9.64 3.14
C LEU A 102 9.86 -9.68 1.90
N LYS A 103 9.83 -8.59 1.14
CA LYS A 103 10.73 -8.39 -0.01
C LYS A 103 10.92 -6.91 -0.27
N ARG A 104 12.14 -6.52 -0.62
CA ARG A 104 12.42 -5.19 -1.15
C ARG A 104 12.06 -5.14 -2.63
N ASN A 105 11.08 -4.31 -2.98
CA ASN A 105 10.71 -4.09 -4.38
C ASN A 105 11.62 -3.01 -5.01
N PRO A 106 12.50 -3.36 -5.98
CA PRO A 106 13.44 -2.41 -6.58
C PRO A 106 12.75 -1.30 -7.38
N ILE A 107 11.62 -1.61 -8.05
CA ILE A 107 10.82 -0.61 -8.79
C ILE A 107 10.28 0.42 -7.80
N ARG A 108 9.75 -0.04 -6.67
CA ARG A 108 9.21 0.86 -5.64
C ARG A 108 10.28 1.75 -5.01
N VAL A 109 11.51 1.26 -4.89
CA VAL A 109 12.66 2.05 -4.43
C VAL A 109 12.97 3.17 -5.43
N ALA A 110 13.00 2.86 -6.73
CA ALA A 110 13.22 3.84 -7.78
C ALA A 110 12.14 4.93 -7.78
N GLU A 111 10.85 4.56 -7.73
CA GLU A 111 9.74 5.53 -7.65
C GLU A 111 9.86 6.48 -6.45
N ILE A 112 10.26 5.97 -5.28
CA ILE A 112 10.45 6.78 -4.09
C ILE A 112 11.61 7.76 -4.28
N ASN A 113 12.70 7.33 -4.92
CA ASN A 113 13.84 8.19 -5.23
C ASN A 113 13.46 9.28 -6.23
N ASP A 114 12.74 8.94 -7.30
CA ASP A 114 12.29 9.90 -8.31
C ASP A 114 11.32 10.94 -7.71
N SER A 115 10.41 10.50 -6.85
CA SER A 115 9.50 11.39 -6.13
C SER A 115 10.26 12.34 -5.20
N ARG A 116 11.31 11.85 -4.52
CA ARG A 116 12.18 12.68 -3.67
C ARG A 116 12.97 13.71 -4.49
N LEU A 117 13.56 13.30 -5.61
CA LEU A 117 14.30 14.18 -6.51
C LEU A 117 13.40 15.27 -7.10
N SER A 118 12.20 14.89 -7.54
CA SER A 118 11.20 15.83 -8.07
C SER A 118 10.79 16.87 -7.03
N LYS A 119 10.56 16.46 -5.78
CA LYS A 119 10.24 17.38 -4.68
C LYS A 119 11.40 18.33 -4.36
N LYS A 120 12.64 17.81 -4.36
CA LYS A 120 13.84 18.62 -4.15
C LYS A 120 14.00 19.68 -5.25
N ALA A 121 13.90 19.27 -6.50
CA ALA A 121 14.00 20.17 -7.66
C ALA A 121 12.90 21.25 -7.63
N PHE A 122 11.68 20.88 -7.22
CA PHE A 122 10.59 21.84 -7.05
C PHE A 122 10.91 22.92 -6.01
N ILE A 123 11.46 22.53 -4.86
CA ILE A 123 11.88 23.47 -3.81
C ILE A 123 13.05 24.35 -4.29
N GLU A 124 14.04 23.76 -4.96
CA GLU A 124 15.19 24.50 -5.50
C GLU A 124 14.77 25.54 -6.55
N ASN A 125 13.86 25.17 -7.46
CA ASN A 125 13.29 26.10 -8.44
C ASN A 125 12.50 27.20 -7.74
N MET A 126 11.68 26.86 -6.73
CA MET A 126 10.93 27.86 -5.96
C MET A 126 11.88 28.86 -5.28
N ILE A 127 12.99 28.39 -4.70
CA ILE A 127 14.02 29.25 -4.10
C ILE A 127 14.66 30.14 -5.17
N CYS A 128 15.02 29.59 -6.33
CA CYS A 128 15.62 30.33 -7.44
C CYS A 128 14.69 31.45 -7.92
N ASP A 129 13.43 31.13 -8.21
CA ASP A 129 12.40 32.09 -8.64
C ASP A 129 12.23 33.22 -7.63
N ARG A 130 12.23 32.89 -6.33
CA ARG A 130 12.14 33.91 -5.27
C ARG A 130 13.39 34.78 -5.20
N ASN A 131 14.59 34.19 -5.36
CA ASN A 131 15.84 34.93 -5.37
C ASN A 131 15.94 35.89 -6.57
N ILE A 132 15.47 35.46 -7.75
CA ILE A 132 15.36 36.31 -8.94
C ILE A 132 14.36 37.45 -8.67
N TYR A 133 13.17 37.13 -8.17
CA TYR A 133 12.15 38.12 -7.83
C TYR A 133 12.65 39.18 -6.84
N LEU A 134 13.36 38.77 -5.79
CA LEU A 134 13.96 39.68 -4.80
C LEU A 134 15.09 40.55 -5.39
N LYS A 135 15.87 40.02 -6.35
CA LYS A 135 16.89 40.80 -7.07
C LYS A 135 16.28 41.87 -7.97
N GLU A 136 15.19 41.54 -8.66
CA GLU A 136 14.53 42.44 -9.61
C GLU A 136 13.67 43.51 -8.91
N HIS A 137 13.17 43.24 -7.71
CA HIS A 137 12.30 44.15 -6.95
C HIS A 137 12.97 44.64 -5.67
N GLN A 138 13.78 45.71 -5.76
CA GLN A 138 14.55 46.29 -4.62
C GLN A 138 13.70 46.70 -3.39
N LYS A 139 12.39 46.90 -3.53
CA LYS A 139 11.48 47.22 -2.41
C LYS A 139 10.86 45.98 -1.76
N ALA A 140 11.09 44.79 -2.30
CA ALA A 140 10.55 43.54 -1.77
C ALA A 140 11.33 43.13 -0.50
N LYS A 141 10.59 42.87 0.59
CA LYS A 141 11.19 42.47 1.86
C LYS A 141 11.52 40.97 1.84
N PRO A 142 12.76 40.55 2.18
CA PRO A 142 13.15 39.14 2.23
C PRO A 142 12.25 38.29 3.15
N GLU A 143 11.77 38.90 4.24
CA GLU A 143 10.92 38.28 5.25
C GLU A 143 9.58 37.78 4.69
N THR A 144 9.01 38.46 3.69
CA THR A 144 7.74 38.07 3.05
C THR A 144 7.93 36.93 2.05
N ALA A 145 9.13 36.83 1.45
CA ALA A 145 9.47 35.74 0.54
C ALA A 145 9.75 34.44 1.30
N LEU A 146 10.39 34.52 2.48
CA LEU A 146 10.68 33.35 3.31
C LEU A 146 9.41 32.65 3.82
N LYS A 147 8.37 33.43 4.18
CA LYS A 147 7.07 32.91 4.65
C LYS A 147 6.27 32.09 3.63
N LYS A 148 6.65 32.10 2.35
CA LYS A 148 5.99 31.31 1.30
C LYS A 148 6.71 30.01 0.95
N VAL A 149 7.90 29.80 1.49
CA VAL A 149 8.72 28.60 1.29
C VAL A 149 8.57 27.64 2.48
N HIS A 150 8.00 28.10 3.60
CA HIS A 150 7.87 27.38 4.86
C HIS A 150 6.41 27.11 5.26
#